data_AF-A0A5E4KF36-F1
#
_entry.id   AF-A0A5E4KF36-F1
#
_cell.length_a   1.000
_cell.length_b   1.000
_cell.length_c   1.000
_cell.angle_alpha   90.00
_cell.angle_beta   90.00
_cell.angle_gamma   90.00
#
_symmetry.space_group_name_H-M   'P 1'
#
loop_
_entity.id
_entity.type
_entity.pdbx_description
1 polymer ?
#
loop_
_entity_poly.entity_id
_entity_poly.type
_entity_poly.pdbx_seq_one_letter_code
_entity_poly.pdbx_strand_id
1 'polypeptide(L)'
;MVDGKTGMRRVRIIFSSPYLATWLDNHPFRDNPEAFVWVGIGTVGRNEPMQYGAIRMHLKRIAEKAGIKKRIHPHLFRHSRSTHLAKHLTEAQMKQYLGWVQGSSMAAIYVHLSGRDVDSALLKMHGMVIEDMKEVKMSPKKCVRCSTMNASTTKFCCKCGAALDLLAAIDVDKERASLSMELMDLVSQHPEIMNSLKGHMEARNETEKIKK
;
A
#
# COMPACT_ATOMS: atom_id res chain seq x y z
N MET A 1 1.33 14.01 15.84
CA MET A 1 1.50 15.22 15.00
C MET A 1 2.95 15.28 14.54
N VAL A 2 3.27 15.96 13.44
CA VAL A 2 4.67 16.13 13.02
C VAL A 2 5.17 17.45 13.58
N ASP A 3 6.12 17.39 14.50
CA ASP A 3 6.87 18.56 14.94
C ASP A 3 7.93 18.91 13.89
N GLY A 4 8.06 20.19 13.56
CA GLY A 4 8.96 20.65 12.52
C GLY A 4 9.36 22.09 12.70
N LYS A 5 10.27 22.55 11.85
CA LYS A 5 10.88 23.89 11.93
C LYS A 5 9.88 25.04 12.02
N THR A 6 8.67 24.87 11.46
CA THR A 6 7.62 25.89 11.38
C THR A 6 6.44 25.61 12.31
N GLY A 7 6.61 24.70 13.27
CA GLY A 7 5.59 24.27 14.23
C GLY A 7 4.96 22.92 13.89
N MET A 8 4.02 22.52 14.74
CA MET A 8 3.31 21.26 14.60
C MET A 8 2.35 21.28 13.42
N ARG A 9 2.31 20.18 12.66
CA ARG A 9 1.35 20.02 11.57
C ARG A 9 0.81 18.60 11.48
N ARG A 10 -0.39 18.51 10.91
CA ARG A 10 -1.02 17.23 10.57
C ARG A 10 -0.77 16.92 9.09
N VAL A 11 -0.06 15.83 8.83
CA VAL A 11 0.16 15.32 7.47
C VAL A 11 -0.72 14.10 7.27
N ARG A 12 -1.69 14.18 6.34
CA ARG A 12 -2.53 13.03 5.98
C ARG A 12 -1.76 12.14 5.02
N ILE A 13 -1.59 10.87 5.39
CA ILE A 13 -1.12 9.82 4.50
C ILE A 13 -2.31 9.02 3.97
N ILE A 14 -2.32 8.75 2.66
CA ILE A 14 -3.41 8.02 2.00
C ILE A 14 -2.81 6.78 1.35
N PHE A 15 -1.97 6.96 0.33
CA PHE A 15 -1.33 5.87 -0.40
C PHE A 15 -0.50 4.94 0.50
N SER A 16 0.30 5.49 1.40
CA SER A 16 1.17 4.71 2.28
C SER A 16 0.47 4.14 3.51
N SER A 17 -0.80 4.48 3.74
CA SER A 17 -1.55 4.03 4.93
C SER A 17 -1.60 2.50 5.11
N PRO A 18 -1.96 1.70 4.08
CA PRO A 18 -1.98 0.24 4.25
C PRO A 18 -0.58 -0.35 4.51
N TYR A 19 0.46 0.19 3.87
CA TYR A 19 1.83 -0.26 4.11
C TYR A 19 2.28 0.02 5.55
N LEU A 20 1.93 1.19 6.08
CA LEU A 20 2.24 1.55 7.46
C LEU A 20 1.45 0.70 8.45
N ALA A 21 0.17 0.41 8.18
CA ALA A 21 -0.64 -0.47 9.02
C ALA A 21 -0.01 -1.87 9.12
N THR A 22 0.34 -2.48 7.98
CA THR A 22 1.03 -3.77 7.96
C THR A 22 2.36 -3.73 8.72
N TRP A 23 3.11 -2.63 8.62
CA TRP A 23 4.36 -2.49 9.39
C TRP A 23 4.11 -2.40 10.90
N LEU A 24 3.12 -1.63 11.33
CA LEU A 24 2.76 -1.51 12.75
C LEU A 24 2.32 -2.85 13.35
N ASP A 25 1.58 -3.67 12.58
CA ASP A 25 1.18 -5.01 13.02
C ASP A 25 2.36 -5.95 13.27
N ASN A 26 3.44 -5.79 12.48
CA ASN A 26 4.67 -6.58 12.56
C ASN A 26 5.77 -5.90 13.39
N HIS A 27 5.48 -4.73 13.98
CA HIS A 27 6.50 -3.94 14.67
C HIS A 27 7.00 -4.67 15.93
N PRO A 28 8.32 -4.75 16.18
CA PRO A 28 8.87 -5.43 17.36
C PRO A 28 8.32 -4.91 18.70
N PHE A 29 7.92 -3.64 18.71
CA PHE A 29 7.38 -2.94 19.88
C PHE A 29 5.94 -2.47 19.64
N ARG A 30 5.11 -3.26 18.94
CA ARG A 30 3.74 -2.84 18.58
C ARG A 30 2.85 -2.45 19.77
N ASP A 31 3.12 -3.02 20.95
CA ASP A 31 2.34 -2.78 22.17
C ASP A 31 2.85 -1.54 22.95
N ASN A 32 3.93 -0.89 22.51
CA ASN A 32 4.47 0.33 23.11
C ASN A 32 4.15 1.56 22.25
N PRO A 33 3.22 2.43 22.66
CA PRO A 33 2.84 3.63 21.91
C PRO A 33 3.95 4.67 21.75
N GLU A 34 4.91 4.68 22.68
CA GLU A 34 6.03 5.63 22.70
C GLU A 34 7.25 5.13 21.91
N ALA A 35 7.18 3.92 21.36
CA ALA A 35 8.25 3.38 20.54
C ALA A 35 8.41 4.17 19.23
N PHE A 36 9.65 4.34 18.79
CA PHE A 36 9.93 4.92 17.48
C PHE A 36 9.31 4.03 16.39
N VAL A 37 8.62 4.65 15.44
CA VAL A 37 7.97 3.93 14.32
C VAL A 37 8.98 3.18 13.44
N TRP A 38 10.20 3.72 13.31
CA TRP A 38 11.23 3.13 12.45
C TRP A 38 12.39 2.63 13.32
N VAL A 39 12.50 1.31 13.44
CA VAL A 39 13.57 0.63 14.18
C VAL A 39 14.40 -0.28 13.27
N GLY A 40 15.63 -0.56 13.65
CA GLY A 40 16.46 -1.54 12.95
C GLY A 40 15.97 -2.97 13.17
N ILE A 41 15.85 -3.75 12.09
CA ILE A 41 15.43 -5.17 12.15
C ILE A 41 16.62 -6.11 11.94
N GLY A 42 17.73 -5.58 11.41
CA GLY A 42 18.93 -6.35 11.09
C GLY A 42 19.73 -6.79 12.31
N THR A 43 20.91 -7.32 12.07
CA THR A 43 21.88 -7.70 13.09
C THR A 43 22.50 -6.49 13.79
N VAL A 44 22.74 -5.40 13.04
CA VAL A 44 23.32 -4.15 13.58
C VAL A 44 22.20 -3.14 13.82
N GLY A 45 22.21 -2.49 15.00
CA GLY A 45 21.19 -1.50 15.39
C GLY A 45 19.80 -2.11 15.55
N ARG A 46 19.72 -3.42 15.90
CA ARG A 46 18.46 -4.13 16.11
C ARG A 46 17.69 -3.44 17.22
N ASN A 47 16.39 -3.19 17.00
CA ASN A 47 15.48 -2.54 17.94
C ASN A 47 15.83 -1.08 18.30
N GLU A 48 16.89 -0.53 17.74
CA GLU A 48 17.27 0.87 17.92
C GLU A 48 16.58 1.76 16.88
N PRO A 49 16.36 3.06 17.18
CA PRO A 49 15.80 4.00 16.22
C PRO A 49 16.66 4.08 14.95
N MET A 50 16.01 3.99 13.80
CA MET A 50 16.72 3.98 12.52
C MET A 50 17.42 5.32 12.28
N GLN A 51 18.74 5.29 12.15
CA GLN A 51 19.55 6.47 11.90
C GLN A 51 19.41 6.98 10.46
N TYR A 52 19.65 8.27 10.26
CA TYR A 52 19.58 8.93 8.94
C TYR A 52 20.49 8.25 7.89
N GLY A 53 21.69 7.81 8.30
CA GLY A 53 22.62 7.08 7.43
C GLY A 53 22.03 5.79 6.88
N ALA A 54 21.34 5.02 7.72
CA ALA A 54 20.66 3.78 7.32
C ALA A 54 19.53 4.07 6.31
N ILE A 55 18.68 5.06 6.60
CA ILE A 55 17.61 5.48 5.67
C ILE A 55 18.20 5.87 4.31
N ARG A 56 19.27 6.67 4.28
CA ARG A 56 19.92 7.09 3.04
C ARG A 56 20.51 5.91 2.26
N MET A 57 21.12 4.95 2.95
CA MET A 57 21.63 3.72 2.35
C MET A 57 20.50 2.89 1.73
N HIS A 58 19.38 2.70 2.44
CA HIS A 58 18.21 1.99 1.91
C HIS A 58 17.68 2.66 0.64
N LEU A 59 17.54 3.99 0.64
CA LEU A 59 17.10 4.74 -0.54
C LEU A 59 18.05 4.56 -1.74
N LYS A 60 19.37 4.53 -1.51
CA LYS A 60 20.36 4.29 -2.57
C LYS A 60 20.22 2.88 -3.17
N ARG A 61 20.10 1.85 -2.33
CA ARG A 61 19.91 0.47 -2.79
C ARG A 61 18.61 0.29 -3.58
N ILE A 62 17.52 0.92 -3.12
CA ILE A 62 16.23 0.90 -3.83
C ILE A 62 16.36 1.60 -5.18
N ALA A 63 17.05 2.74 -5.25
CA ALA A 63 17.31 3.48 -6.48
C ALA A 63 18.07 2.62 -7.52
N GLU A 64 19.12 1.94 -7.07
CA GLU A 64 19.93 1.04 -7.91
C GLU A 64 19.08 -0.11 -8.45
N LYS A 65 18.28 -0.77 -7.59
CA LYS A 65 17.35 -1.83 -8.00
C LYS A 65 16.29 -1.35 -8.98
N ALA A 66 15.84 -0.11 -8.86
CA ALA A 66 14.87 0.51 -9.76
C ALA A 66 15.51 1.03 -11.06
N GLY A 67 16.84 0.89 -11.25
CA GLY A 67 17.55 1.37 -12.45
C GLY A 67 17.65 2.91 -12.54
N ILE A 68 17.46 3.62 -11.43
CA ILE A 68 17.49 5.09 -11.43
C ILE A 68 18.94 5.59 -11.37
N LYS A 69 19.41 6.18 -12.46
CA LYS A 69 20.77 6.72 -12.59
C LYS A 69 20.99 8.04 -11.85
N LYS A 70 19.91 8.77 -11.51
CA LYS A 70 19.99 10.06 -10.81
C LYS A 70 20.40 9.87 -9.35
N ARG A 71 21.22 10.77 -8.82
CA ARG A 71 21.56 10.81 -7.39
C ARG A 71 20.30 11.02 -6.54
N ILE A 72 19.94 10.02 -5.75
CA ILE A 72 18.78 10.06 -4.86
C ILE A 72 19.18 10.43 -3.43
N HIS A 73 18.40 11.32 -2.82
CA HIS A 73 18.49 11.72 -1.41
C HIS A 73 17.12 12.14 -0.89
N PRO A 74 16.88 12.13 0.44
CA PRO A 74 15.56 12.44 1.02
C PRO A 74 14.96 13.78 0.55
N HIS A 75 15.77 14.83 0.45
CA HIS A 75 15.29 16.14 0.03
C HIS A 75 14.78 16.15 -1.42
N LEU A 76 15.32 15.30 -2.30
CA LEU A 76 14.84 15.16 -3.68
C LEU A 76 13.38 14.69 -3.72
N PHE A 77 13.02 13.69 -2.89
CA PHE A 77 11.63 13.21 -2.79
C PHE A 77 10.68 14.33 -2.35
N ARG A 78 11.13 15.18 -1.43
CA ARG A 78 10.36 16.36 -1.01
C ARG A 78 10.14 17.34 -2.16
N HIS A 79 11.17 17.65 -2.95
CA HIS A 79 11.02 18.47 -4.15
C HIS A 79 10.06 17.85 -5.16
N SER A 80 10.26 16.59 -5.51
CA SER A 80 9.40 15.87 -6.45
C SER A 80 7.94 15.84 -6.00
N ARG A 81 7.69 15.63 -4.69
CA ARG A 81 6.33 15.68 -4.14
C ARG A 81 5.75 17.09 -4.19
N SER A 82 6.55 18.12 -3.92
CA SER A 82 6.11 19.53 -3.99
C SER A 82 5.71 19.92 -5.41
N THR A 83 6.53 19.58 -6.41
CA THR A 83 6.19 19.79 -7.83
C THR A 83 4.92 19.06 -8.25
N HIS A 84 4.72 17.82 -7.78
CA HIS A 84 3.50 17.07 -8.08
C HIS A 84 2.25 17.69 -7.44
N LEU A 85 2.38 18.17 -6.19
CA LEU A 85 1.28 18.80 -5.47
C LEU A 85 0.91 20.18 -6.04
N ALA A 86 1.84 20.92 -6.63
CA ALA A 86 1.59 22.24 -7.22
C ALA A 86 0.59 22.23 -8.40
N LYS A 87 0.34 21.05 -9.00
CA LYS A 87 -0.69 20.86 -10.02
C LYS A 87 -2.10 20.69 -9.47
N HIS A 88 -2.22 20.41 -8.17
CA HIS A 88 -3.49 20.00 -7.54
C HIS A 88 -3.90 20.88 -6.36
N LEU A 89 -2.94 21.56 -5.72
CA LEU A 89 -3.15 22.35 -4.52
C LEU A 89 -2.84 23.82 -4.76
N THR A 90 -3.58 24.69 -4.07
CA THR A 90 -3.25 26.11 -4.02
C THR A 90 -1.97 26.36 -3.22
N GLU A 91 -1.36 27.52 -3.43
CA GLU A 91 -0.16 27.93 -2.69
C GLU A 91 -0.36 27.85 -1.15
N ALA A 92 -1.49 28.33 -0.64
CA ALA A 92 -1.81 28.28 0.79
C ALA A 92 -1.91 26.84 1.32
N GLN A 93 -2.57 25.95 0.56
CA GLN A 93 -2.69 24.53 0.91
C GLN A 93 -1.33 23.81 0.88
N MET A 94 -0.49 24.11 -0.11
CA MET A 94 0.87 23.58 -0.20
C MET A 94 1.70 24.00 1.01
N LYS A 95 1.65 25.27 1.40
CA LYS A 95 2.38 25.80 2.55
C LYS A 95 1.97 25.09 3.83
N GLN A 96 0.67 24.91 4.07
CA GLN A 96 0.17 24.17 5.22
C GLN A 96 0.61 22.69 5.22
N TYR A 97 0.49 21.99 4.09
CA TYR A 97 0.84 20.57 4.00
C TYR A 97 2.35 20.32 4.15
N LEU A 98 3.17 21.11 3.47
CA LEU A 98 4.62 20.95 3.46
C LEU A 98 5.29 21.57 4.69
N GLY A 99 4.60 22.43 5.43
CA GLY A 99 5.14 23.13 6.60
C GLY A 99 6.00 24.33 6.19
N TRP A 100 5.57 25.11 5.20
CA TRP A 100 6.16 26.41 4.90
C TRP A 100 5.38 27.53 5.60
N VAL A 101 6.08 28.61 5.93
CA VAL A 101 5.45 29.82 6.48
C VAL A 101 4.53 30.43 5.42
N GLN A 102 3.34 30.89 5.82
CA GLN A 102 2.34 31.42 4.88
C GLN A 102 2.85 32.61 4.04
N GLY A 103 3.73 33.45 4.59
CA GLY A 103 4.38 34.55 3.86
C GLY A 103 5.60 34.17 3.01
N SER A 104 6.00 32.89 2.96
CA SER A 104 7.20 32.47 2.23
C SER A 104 6.95 32.38 0.72
N SER A 105 7.94 32.78 -0.08
CA SER A 105 7.95 32.59 -1.55
C SER A 105 8.26 31.14 -1.98
N MET A 106 8.43 30.20 -1.04
CA MET A 106 8.83 28.82 -1.36
C MET A 106 7.84 28.08 -2.27
N ALA A 107 6.55 28.40 -2.20
CA ALA A 107 5.55 27.77 -3.05
C ALA A 107 5.63 28.27 -4.50
N ALA A 108 5.97 29.54 -4.72
CA ALA A 108 6.13 30.13 -6.06
C ALA A 108 7.15 29.37 -6.93
N ILE A 109 8.15 28.72 -6.30
CA ILE A 109 9.14 27.85 -6.97
C ILE A 109 8.50 26.64 -7.66
N TYR A 110 7.26 26.27 -7.32
CA TYR A 110 6.59 25.10 -7.92
C TYR A 110 5.33 25.47 -8.70
N VAL A 111 4.68 26.58 -8.34
CA VAL A 111 3.44 27.05 -8.96
C VAL A 111 3.65 27.52 -10.39
N HIS A 112 4.81 28.09 -10.72
CA HIS A 112 5.08 28.53 -12.10
C HIS A 112 5.10 27.39 -13.13
N LEU A 113 5.34 26.14 -12.71
CA LEU A 113 5.26 24.97 -13.60
C LEU A 113 3.83 24.53 -13.92
N SER A 114 2.81 25.01 -13.20
CA SER A 114 1.40 24.66 -13.41
C SER A 114 0.59 25.73 -14.15
N GLY A 115 1.23 26.79 -14.70
CA GLY A 115 0.56 27.77 -15.56
C GLY A 115 -0.16 27.17 -16.78
N ARG A 116 0.18 25.93 -17.16
CA ARG A 116 -0.50 25.15 -18.20
C ARG A 116 -1.87 24.59 -17.77
N ASP A 117 -2.22 24.68 -16.49
CA ASP A 117 -3.46 24.16 -15.89
C ASP A 117 -4.54 25.25 -15.68
N VAL A 118 -4.28 26.52 -16.02
CA VAL A 118 -5.30 27.57 -15.92
C VAL A 118 -6.44 27.32 -16.90
N ASP A 119 -6.11 26.96 -18.14
CA ASP A 119 -7.10 26.66 -19.17
C ASP A 119 -7.95 25.45 -18.79
N SER A 120 -7.35 24.39 -18.25
CA SER A 120 -8.10 23.21 -17.79
C SER A 120 -8.99 23.51 -16.59
N ALA A 121 -8.57 24.41 -15.69
CA ALA A 121 -9.40 24.88 -14.59
C ALA A 121 -10.57 25.77 -15.07
N LEU A 122 -10.34 26.66 -16.03
CA LEU A 122 -11.38 27.49 -16.64
C LEU A 122 -12.40 26.64 -17.42
N LEU A 123 -11.92 25.68 -18.23
CA LEU A 123 -12.77 24.74 -18.95
C LEU A 123 -13.65 23.92 -17.99
N LYS A 124 -13.10 23.46 -16.85
CA LYS A 124 -13.88 22.81 -15.77
C LYS A 124 -14.94 23.72 -15.16
N MET A 125 -14.59 24.99 -14.86
CA MET A 125 -15.55 25.97 -14.33
C MET A 125 -16.72 26.23 -15.29
N HIS A 126 -16.47 26.14 -16.59
CA HIS A 126 -17.48 26.31 -17.63
C HIS A 126 -18.13 24.99 -18.09
N GLY A 127 -17.92 23.88 -17.37
CA GLY A 127 -18.56 22.59 -17.66
C GLY A 127 -18.06 21.89 -18.94
N MET A 128 -16.98 22.40 -19.55
CA MET A 128 -16.34 21.81 -20.72
C MET A 128 -15.25 20.84 -20.25
N VAL A 129 -15.63 19.60 -19.94
CA VAL A 129 -14.72 18.62 -19.33
C VAL A 129 -13.97 17.82 -20.40
N ILE A 130 -12.64 17.88 -20.37
CA ILE A 130 -11.79 16.72 -20.70
C ILE A 130 -11.31 16.17 -19.35
N GLU A 131 -12.01 15.17 -18.84
CA GLU A 131 -11.55 14.38 -17.72
C GLU A 131 -10.45 13.47 -18.26
N ASP A 132 -9.22 13.98 -18.26
CA ASP A 132 -8.06 13.11 -18.14
C ASP A 132 -8.16 12.48 -16.74
N MET A 133 -9.03 11.49 -16.55
CA MET A 133 -8.95 10.54 -15.44
C MET A 133 -7.65 9.75 -15.64
N LYS A 134 -6.51 10.40 -15.37
CA LYS A 134 -5.23 9.72 -15.24
C LYS A 134 -5.38 8.80 -14.05
N GLU A 135 -5.48 7.51 -14.34
CA GLU A 135 -5.49 6.44 -13.37
C GLU A 135 -4.50 6.75 -12.25
N VAL A 136 -5.00 6.90 -11.03
CA VAL A 136 -4.13 6.97 -9.85
C VAL A 136 -3.58 5.56 -9.65
N LYS A 137 -2.50 5.23 -10.38
CA LYS A 137 -1.87 3.89 -10.44
C LYS A 137 -1.47 3.31 -9.07
N MET A 138 -1.42 4.16 -8.04
CA MET A 138 -0.97 3.84 -6.70
C MET A 138 -2.00 4.30 -5.66
N SER A 139 -3.23 3.81 -5.76
CA SER A 139 -4.25 3.98 -4.71
C SER A 139 -4.49 2.66 -3.96
N PRO A 140 -4.77 2.69 -2.64
CA PRO A 140 -5.09 1.49 -1.89
C PRO A 140 -6.29 0.73 -2.48
N LYS A 141 -6.20 -0.60 -2.57
CA LYS A 141 -7.26 -1.47 -3.10
C LYS A 141 -8.18 -1.94 -1.97
N LYS A 142 -9.50 -1.80 -2.14
CA LYS A 142 -10.47 -2.34 -1.20
C LYS A 142 -10.73 -3.83 -1.49
N CYS A 143 -10.63 -4.69 -0.47
CA CYS A 143 -10.94 -6.11 -0.61
C CYS A 143 -12.45 -6.32 -0.81
N VAL A 144 -12.86 -7.08 -1.83
CA VAL A 144 -14.27 -7.40 -2.10
C VAL A 144 -14.87 -8.30 -1.02
N ARG A 145 -14.06 -9.18 -0.42
CA ARG A 145 -14.52 -10.15 0.60
C ARG A 145 -14.70 -9.54 1.98
N CYS A 146 -13.69 -8.82 2.49
CA CYS A 146 -13.69 -8.32 3.87
C CYS A 146 -13.60 -6.79 3.99
N SER A 147 -13.69 -6.05 2.88
CA SER A 147 -13.63 -4.58 2.82
C SER A 147 -12.36 -3.93 3.38
N THR A 148 -11.31 -4.72 3.67
CA THR A 148 -10.04 -4.19 4.19
C THR A 148 -9.30 -3.42 3.10
N MET A 149 -8.66 -2.31 3.46
CA MET A 149 -7.83 -1.51 2.57
C MET A 149 -6.43 -2.11 2.47
N ASN A 150 -6.05 -2.55 1.28
CA ASN A 150 -4.77 -3.18 1.00
C ASN A 150 -3.88 -2.25 0.19
N ALA A 151 -2.57 -2.48 0.28
CA ALA A 151 -1.58 -1.80 -0.54
C ALA A 151 -1.81 -2.08 -2.03
N SER A 152 -1.52 -1.10 -2.89
CA SER A 152 -1.78 -1.21 -4.34
C SER A 152 -0.96 -2.33 -5.00
N THR A 153 0.22 -2.62 -4.43
CA THR A 153 1.15 -3.65 -4.92
C THR A 153 0.85 -5.05 -4.40
N THR A 154 -0.08 -5.23 -3.44
CA THR A 154 -0.34 -6.54 -2.84
C THR A 154 -1.32 -7.34 -3.70
N LYS A 155 -0.97 -8.60 -3.98
CA LYS A 155 -1.82 -9.55 -4.73
C LYS A 155 -2.94 -10.17 -3.89
N PHE A 156 -2.71 -10.31 -2.58
CA PHE A 156 -3.63 -10.96 -1.63
C PHE A 156 -4.02 -10.02 -0.49
N CYS A 157 -5.18 -10.25 0.10
CA CYS A 157 -5.64 -9.47 1.23
C CYS A 157 -4.86 -9.82 2.49
N CYS A 158 -4.32 -8.80 3.18
CA CYS A 158 -3.58 -9.00 4.43
C CYS A 158 -4.42 -9.61 5.57
N LYS A 159 -5.75 -9.45 5.54
CA LYS A 159 -6.66 -9.92 6.60
C LYS A 159 -7.30 -11.28 6.30
N CYS A 160 -7.80 -11.48 5.08
CA CYS A 160 -8.61 -12.67 4.74
C CYS A 160 -7.96 -13.58 3.68
N GLY A 161 -6.76 -13.25 3.19
CA GLY A 161 -6.06 -14.03 2.18
C GLY A 161 -6.68 -14.02 0.78
N ALA A 162 -7.82 -13.35 0.58
CA ALA A 162 -8.48 -13.32 -0.73
C ALA A 162 -7.61 -12.64 -1.80
N ALA A 163 -7.61 -13.16 -3.03
CA ALA A 163 -6.99 -12.51 -4.18
C ALA A 163 -7.63 -11.13 -4.43
N LEU A 164 -6.79 -10.13 -4.68
CA LEU A 164 -7.18 -8.74 -4.97
C LEU A 164 -7.06 -8.39 -6.46
N ASP A 165 -6.54 -9.32 -7.25
CA ASP A 165 -6.30 -9.18 -8.68
C ASP A 165 -6.79 -10.43 -9.39
N LEU A 166 -7.28 -10.27 -10.62
CA LEU A 166 -7.81 -11.35 -11.43
C LEU A 166 -6.72 -12.40 -11.71
N LEU A 167 -5.50 -11.95 -12.03
CA LEU A 167 -4.36 -12.85 -12.25
C LEU A 167 -4.04 -13.66 -10.99
N ALA A 168 -4.07 -13.02 -9.81
CA ALA A 168 -3.82 -13.69 -8.54
C ALA A 168 -4.92 -14.70 -8.20
N ALA A 169 -6.17 -14.44 -8.59
CA ALA A 169 -7.27 -15.38 -8.42
C ALA A 169 -7.08 -16.62 -9.32
N ILE A 170 -6.72 -16.41 -10.59
CA ILE A 170 -6.44 -17.50 -11.54
C ILE A 170 -5.27 -18.37 -11.04
N ASP A 171 -4.20 -17.76 -10.53
CA ASP A 171 -3.04 -18.49 -10.01
C ASP A 171 -3.43 -19.36 -8.80
N VAL A 172 -4.21 -18.81 -7.86
CA VAL A 172 -4.73 -19.57 -6.72
C VAL A 172 -5.63 -20.73 -7.16
N ASP A 173 -6.50 -20.52 -8.15
CA ASP A 173 -7.37 -21.59 -8.64
C ASP A 173 -6.57 -22.71 -9.33
N LYS A 174 -5.49 -22.37 -10.06
CA LYS A 174 -4.57 -23.35 -10.64
C LYS A 174 -3.82 -24.15 -9.58
N GLU A 175 -3.23 -23.48 -8.59
CA GLU A 175 -2.53 -24.14 -7.47
C GLU A 175 -3.49 -25.02 -6.65
N ARG A 176 -4.72 -24.56 -6.46
CA ARG A 176 -5.75 -25.34 -5.76
C ARG A 176 -6.15 -26.59 -6.55
N ALA A 177 -6.26 -26.47 -7.88
CA ALA A 177 -6.52 -27.61 -8.75
C ALA A 177 -5.37 -28.62 -8.71
N SER A 178 -4.11 -28.19 -8.82
CA SER A 178 -2.95 -29.09 -8.76
C SER A 178 -2.84 -29.79 -7.40
N LEU A 179 -2.98 -29.04 -6.30
CA LEU A 179 -2.95 -29.61 -4.95
C LEU A 179 -4.11 -30.60 -4.73
N SER A 180 -5.28 -30.34 -5.31
CA SER A 180 -6.41 -31.27 -5.21
C SER A 180 -6.15 -32.58 -5.95
N MET A 181 -5.44 -32.54 -7.08
CA MET A 181 -5.03 -33.74 -7.83
C MET A 181 -3.98 -34.54 -7.04
N GLU A 182 -2.96 -33.89 -6.51
CA GLU A 182 -1.94 -34.53 -5.67
C GLU A 182 -2.56 -35.14 -4.40
N LEU A 183 -3.48 -34.43 -3.76
CA LEU A 183 -4.19 -34.94 -2.59
C LEU A 183 -5.04 -36.16 -2.95
N MET A 184 -5.73 -36.17 -4.09
CA MET A 184 -6.50 -37.34 -4.55
C MET A 184 -5.61 -38.55 -4.82
N ASP A 185 -4.43 -38.36 -5.41
CA ASP A 185 -3.48 -39.45 -5.64
C ASP A 185 -2.98 -40.04 -4.32
N LEU A 186 -2.57 -39.18 -3.37
CA LEU A 186 -2.08 -39.59 -2.06
C LEU A 186 -3.17 -40.31 -1.24
N VAL A 187 -4.40 -39.83 -1.31
CA VAL A 187 -5.55 -40.47 -0.65
C VAL A 187 -5.90 -41.81 -1.33
N SER A 188 -5.73 -41.93 -2.65
CA SER A 188 -5.95 -43.19 -3.38
C SER A 188 -4.94 -44.29 -2.99
N GLN A 189 -3.74 -43.91 -2.58
CA GLN A 189 -2.70 -44.83 -2.10
C GLN A 189 -2.97 -45.35 -0.68
N HIS A 190 -3.94 -44.76 0.05
CA HIS A 190 -4.34 -45.18 1.40
C HIS A 190 -5.83 -45.58 1.46
N PRO A 191 -6.17 -46.85 1.23
CA PRO A 191 -7.56 -47.34 1.16
C PRO A 191 -8.41 -47.05 2.40
N GLU A 192 -7.80 -47.03 3.59
CA GLU A 192 -8.50 -46.75 4.85
C GLU A 192 -9.04 -45.32 4.93
N ILE A 193 -8.29 -44.34 4.42
CA ILE A 193 -8.68 -42.92 4.40
C ILE A 193 -9.84 -42.72 3.42
N MET A 194 -9.78 -43.38 2.26
CA MET A 194 -10.86 -43.35 1.26
C MET A 194 -12.18 -43.93 1.78
N ASN A 195 -12.13 -45.05 2.49
CA ASN A 195 -13.33 -45.67 3.07
C ASN A 195 -13.94 -44.81 4.17
N SER A 196 -13.10 -44.18 5.02
CA SER A 196 -13.54 -43.23 6.05
C SER A 196 -14.20 -41.98 5.44
N LEU A 197 -13.61 -41.42 4.38
CA LEU A 197 -14.17 -40.27 3.65
C LEU A 197 -15.53 -40.59 3.02
N LYS A 198 -15.67 -41.76 2.38
CA LYS A 198 -16.95 -42.21 1.80
C LYS A 198 -18.04 -42.34 2.86
N GLY A 199 -17.74 -42.98 3.99
CA GLY A 199 -18.68 -43.12 5.10
C GLY A 199 -19.14 -41.78 5.67
N HIS A 200 -18.24 -40.80 5.79
CA HIS A 200 -18.61 -39.44 6.22
C HIS A 200 -19.44 -38.68 5.18
N MET A 201 -19.21 -38.88 3.88
CA MET A 201 -20.01 -38.26 2.81
C MET A 201 -21.43 -38.83 2.75
N GLU A 202 -21.59 -40.15 2.92
CA GLU A 202 -22.90 -40.82 2.95
C GLU A 202 -23.74 -40.37 4.15
N ALA A 203 -23.14 -40.33 5.35
CA ALA A 203 -23.81 -39.85 6.56
C ALA A 203 -24.26 -38.37 6.45
N ARG A 204 -23.49 -37.54 5.73
CA ARG A 204 -23.84 -36.13 5.49
C ARG A 204 -25.01 -35.96 4.51
N ASN A 205 -25.07 -36.79 3.48
CA ASN A 205 -26.18 -36.79 2.51
C ASN A 205 -27.49 -37.32 3.12
N GLU A 206 -27.40 -38.28 4.04
CA GLU A 206 -28.57 -38.77 4.79
C GLU A 206 -29.12 -37.71 5.75
N THR A 207 -28.24 -37.00 6.47
CA THR A 207 -28.65 -35.91 7.38
C THR A 207 -29.22 -34.69 6.65
N GLU A 208 -28.80 -34.41 5.41
CA GLU A 208 -29.42 -33.37 4.57
C GLU A 208 -30.77 -33.81 3.98
N LYS A 209 -30.98 -35.10 3.70
CA LYS A 209 -32.28 -35.64 3.27
C LYS A 209 -33.33 -35.63 4.38
N ILE A 210 -32.92 -35.80 5.64
CA ILE A 210 -33.82 -35.80 6.81
C ILE A 210 -34.25 -34.36 7.20
N LYS A 211 -33.52 -33.33 6.77
CA LYS A 211 -33.84 -31.91 7.03
C LYS A 211 -34.74 -31.25 5.97
N LYS A 212 -35.12 -31.97 4.91
CA LYS A 212 -36.13 -31.56 3.93
C LYS A 212 -37.46 -32.22 4.25
#